data_AF-A0AA97H7M0-F1
#
_entry.id   AF-A0AA97H7M0-F1
#
_cell.length_a   1.000
_cell.length_b   1.000
_cell.length_c   1.000
_cell.angle_alpha   90.00
_cell.angle_beta   90.00
_cell.angle_gamma   90.00
#
_symmetry.space_group_name_H-M   'P 1'
#
loop_
_entity.id
_entity.type
_entity.pdbx_description
1 polymer ?
#
loop_
_entity_poly.entity_id
_entity_poly.type
_entity_poly.pdbx_seq_one_letter_code
_entity_poly.pdbx_strand_id
1 'polypeptide(L)'
;MGSQGFDAYFDAIDEAVEAAIPAAAFKAMEHVRQVAVNRTPLEDSDLRNSASVEPTPEGADVVYNSVYARYQHYEILHHEVGERLYLSTAVLTETPRVFEILASEIGKAID
;
A
#
# COMPACT_ATOMS: atom_id res chain seq x y z
N MET A 1 -30.80 -27.10 29.10
CA MET A 1 -30.63 -25.65 29.31
C MET A 1 -29.50 -25.19 28.43
N GLY A 2 -29.80 -24.71 27.22
CA GLY A 2 -28.79 -24.15 26.34
C GLY A 2 -28.48 -22.73 26.80
N SER A 3 -27.23 -22.43 27.09
CA SER A 3 -26.80 -21.05 27.30
C SER A 3 -27.01 -20.29 25.99
N GLN A 4 -28.02 -19.43 25.94
CA GLN A 4 -28.12 -18.43 24.89
C GLN A 4 -27.07 -17.36 25.22
N GLY A 5 -25.85 -17.59 24.75
CA GLY A 5 -24.81 -16.58 24.75
C GLY A 5 -25.24 -15.44 23.84
N PHE A 6 -24.83 -14.23 24.20
CA PHE A 6 -24.96 -13.05 23.35
C PHE A 6 -23.98 -13.22 22.18
N ASP A 7 -24.42 -13.96 21.15
CA ASP A 7 -23.67 -14.17 19.91
C ASP A 7 -23.84 -12.91 19.05
N ALA A 8 -23.05 -11.89 19.38
CA ALA A 8 -23.23 -10.54 18.86
C ALA A 8 -22.67 -10.41 17.44
N TYR A 9 -23.13 -11.23 16.49
CA TYR A 9 -22.73 -11.16 15.08
C TYR A 9 -21.20 -11.10 14.83
N PHE A 10 -20.37 -11.51 15.79
CA PHE A 10 -18.92 -11.32 15.70
C PHE A 10 -18.32 -12.16 14.58
N ASP A 11 -18.83 -13.37 14.37
CA ASP A 11 -18.43 -14.21 13.23
C ASP A 11 -18.69 -13.51 11.87
N ALA A 12 -19.84 -12.84 11.73
CA ALA A 12 -20.18 -12.12 10.50
C ALA A 12 -19.32 -10.85 10.32
N ILE A 13 -18.95 -10.20 11.41
CA ILE A 13 -18.04 -9.05 11.40
C ILE A 13 -16.62 -9.51 11.02
N ASP A 14 -16.13 -10.60 11.60
CA ASP A 14 -14.82 -11.17 11.31
C ASP A 14 -14.72 -11.57 9.83
N GLU A 15 -15.73 -12.28 9.29
CA GLU A 15 -15.81 -12.62 7.86
C GLU A 15 -15.81 -11.37 6.96
N ALA A 16 -16.57 -10.34 7.32
CA ALA A 16 -16.65 -9.10 6.55
C ALA A 16 -15.33 -8.33 6.55
N VAL A 17 -14.64 -8.28 7.70
CA VAL A 17 -13.33 -7.64 7.84
C VAL A 17 -12.29 -8.39 7.02
N GLU A 18 -12.21 -9.72 7.15
CA GLU A 18 -11.27 -10.55 6.39
C GLU A 18 -11.46 -10.38 4.88
N ALA A 19 -12.71 -10.38 4.40
CA ALA A 19 -13.03 -10.18 3.00
C ALA A 19 -12.66 -8.77 2.48
N ALA A 20 -12.64 -7.76 3.34
CA ALA A 20 -12.32 -6.38 2.98
C ALA A 20 -10.81 -6.10 2.90
N ILE A 21 -9.97 -6.87 3.60
CA ILE A 21 -8.52 -6.65 3.69
C ILE A 21 -7.85 -6.51 2.31
N PRO A 22 -8.07 -7.38 1.31
CA PRO A 22 -7.36 -7.28 0.04
C PRO A 22 -7.63 -5.98 -0.70
N ALA A 23 -8.89 -5.54 -0.75
CA ALA A 23 -9.28 -4.29 -1.40
C ALA A 23 -8.77 -3.07 -0.64
N ALA A 24 -8.83 -3.10 0.69
CA ALA A 24 -8.30 -2.05 1.56
C ALA A 24 -6.78 -1.91 1.39
N ALA A 25 -6.05 -3.03 1.42
CA ALA A 25 -4.61 -3.08 1.23
C ALA A 25 -4.20 -2.56 -0.15
N PHE A 26 -4.88 -3.01 -1.21
CA PHE A 26 -4.62 -2.52 -2.58
C PHE A 26 -4.76 -1.00 -2.66
N LYS A 27 -5.85 -0.44 -2.10
CA LYS A 27 -6.09 1.00 -2.12
C LYS A 27 -5.06 1.79 -1.30
N ALA A 28 -4.67 1.26 -0.15
CA ALA A 28 -3.65 1.88 0.68
C ALA A 28 -2.28 1.88 -0.01
N MET A 29 -1.92 0.78 -0.69
CA MET A 29 -0.68 0.70 -1.46
C MET A 29 -0.71 1.52 -2.75
N GLU A 30 -1.88 1.74 -3.34
CA GLU A 30 -2.05 2.67 -4.47
C GLU A 30 -1.69 4.11 -4.08
N HIS A 31 -2.04 4.52 -2.86
CA HIS A 31 -1.59 5.80 -2.31
C HIS A 31 -0.06 5.86 -2.20
N VAL A 32 0.56 4.82 -1.62
CA VAL A 32 2.02 4.72 -1.52
C VAL A 32 2.67 4.77 -2.91
N ARG A 33 2.12 4.06 -3.91
CA ARG A 33 2.61 4.07 -5.29
C ARG A 33 2.61 5.50 -5.85
N GLN A 34 1.51 6.24 -5.71
CA GLN A 34 1.39 7.60 -6.23
C GLN A 34 2.44 8.53 -5.59
N VAL A 35 2.65 8.43 -4.28
CA VAL A 35 3.68 9.22 -3.58
C VAL A 35 5.08 8.80 -4.02
N ALA A 36 5.34 7.50 -4.11
CA ALA A 36 6.63 6.96 -4.53
C ALA A 36 6.98 7.41 -5.96
N VAL A 37 6.05 7.34 -6.92
CA VAL A 37 6.27 7.76 -8.31
C VAL A 37 6.69 9.22 -8.43
N ASN A 38 6.11 10.10 -7.61
CA ASN A 38 6.48 11.51 -7.59
C ASN A 38 7.89 11.75 -7.01
N ARG A 39 8.34 10.85 -6.12
CA ARG A 39 9.68 10.86 -5.52
C ARG A 39 10.73 10.15 -6.39
N THR A 40 10.32 9.21 -7.23
CA THR A 40 11.20 8.49 -8.15
C THR A 40 11.90 9.46 -9.12
N PRO A 41 13.19 9.28 -9.44
CA PRO A 41 13.89 10.13 -10.41
C PRO A 41 13.14 10.32 -11.72
N LEU A 42 13.04 11.56 -12.23
CA LEU A 42 12.33 11.86 -13.48
C LEU A 42 13.13 11.50 -14.74
N GLU A 43 14.46 11.57 -14.65
CA GLU A 43 15.42 11.28 -15.71
C GLU A 43 15.19 9.89 -16.33
N ASP A 44 14.62 8.97 -15.54
CA ASP A 44 14.21 7.63 -15.95
C ASP A 44 12.68 7.54 -15.92
N SER A 45 12.04 8.07 -16.96
CA SER A 45 10.58 8.01 -17.10
C SER A 45 10.08 6.56 -17.20
N ASP A 46 10.89 5.65 -17.70
CA ASP A 46 10.57 4.21 -17.73
C ASP A 46 10.47 3.65 -16.31
N LEU A 47 11.34 4.07 -15.39
CA LEU A 47 11.23 3.69 -13.98
C LEU A 47 9.93 4.19 -13.35
N ARG A 48 9.54 5.46 -13.56
CA ARG A 48 8.26 5.98 -13.04
C ARG A 48 7.06 5.24 -13.61
N ASN A 49 7.08 4.96 -14.91
CA ASN A 49 6.01 4.25 -15.61
C ASN A 49 5.95 2.76 -15.24
N SER A 50 7.05 2.19 -14.72
CA SER A 50 7.11 0.79 -14.29
C SER A 50 6.48 0.53 -12.91
N ALA A 51 6.05 1.58 -12.21
CA ALA A 51 5.46 1.44 -10.88
C ALA A 51 4.08 0.79 -10.95
N SER A 52 3.88 -0.29 -10.21
CA SER A 52 2.61 -1.01 -10.09
C SER A 52 2.28 -1.32 -8.62
N VAL A 53 1.01 -1.60 -8.36
CA VAL A 53 0.57 -2.27 -7.14
C VAL A 53 0.19 -3.69 -7.52
N GLU A 54 0.77 -4.67 -6.85
CA GLU A 54 0.49 -6.09 -7.07
C GLU A 54 -0.23 -6.65 -5.85
N PRO A 55 -1.46 -7.18 -5.98
CA PRO A 55 -2.15 -7.81 -4.88
C PRO A 55 -1.43 -9.10 -4.46
N THR A 56 -1.35 -9.34 -3.16
CA THR A 56 -0.80 -10.56 -2.55
C THR A 56 -1.89 -11.25 -1.72
N PRO A 57 -1.75 -12.54 -1.38
CA PRO A 57 -2.72 -13.21 -0.51
C PRO A 57 -2.89 -12.51 0.85
N GLU A 58 -1.84 -11.86 1.34
CA GLU A 58 -1.80 -11.15 2.61
C GLU A 58 -2.04 -9.63 2.49
N GLY A 59 -2.22 -9.09 1.27
CA GLY A 59 -2.38 -7.66 1.05
C GLY A 59 -2.02 -7.18 -0.34
N ALA A 60 -1.06 -6.25 -0.43
CA ALA A 60 -0.56 -5.72 -1.70
C ALA A 60 0.87 -5.16 -1.55
N ASP A 61 1.63 -5.20 -2.64
CA ASP A 61 2.99 -4.69 -2.72
C ASP A 61 3.09 -3.57 -3.77
N VAL A 62 3.99 -2.59 -3.54
CA VAL A 62 4.38 -1.61 -4.56
C VAL A 62 5.66 -2.09 -5.24
N VAL A 63 5.60 -2.26 -6.55
CA VAL A 63 6.67 -2.87 -7.35
C VAL A 63 7.16 -1.87 -8.40
N TYR A 64 8.47 -1.90 -8.68
CA TYR A 64 9.11 -1.17 -9.77
C TYR A 64 9.83 -2.17 -10.68
N ASN A 65 9.29 -2.39 -11.87
CA ASN A 65 9.78 -3.39 -12.82
C ASN A 65 10.79 -2.81 -13.81
N SER A 66 11.87 -2.22 -13.30
CA SER A 66 13.00 -1.73 -14.10
C SER A 66 14.32 -2.30 -13.60
N VAL A 67 15.20 -2.66 -14.54
CA VAL A 67 16.55 -3.18 -14.25
C VAL A 67 17.38 -2.20 -13.42
N TYR A 68 17.05 -0.91 -13.46
CA TYR A 68 17.74 0.14 -12.71
C TYR A 68 17.02 0.56 -11.43
N ALA A 69 15.83 0.02 -11.13
CA ALA A 69 15.04 0.44 -9.96
C ALA A 69 15.85 0.38 -8.67
N ARG A 70 16.53 -0.74 -8.42
CA ARG A 70 17.37 -0.91 -7.23
C ARG A 70 18.58 0.04 -7.23
N TYR A 71 19.20 0.24 -8.39
CA TYR A 71 20.36 1.13 -8.52
C TYR A 71 19.96 2.58 -8.19
N GLN A 72 18.90 3.08 -8.82
CA GLN A 72 18.32 4.41 -8.58
C GLN A 72 17.83 4.58 -7.14
N HIS A 73 17.34 3.51 -6.51
CA HIS A 73 16.84 3.56 -5.14
C HIS A 73 17.95 3.66 -4.09
N TYR A 74 19.09 3.00 -4.28
CA TYR A 74 20.09 2.86 -3.21
C TYR A 74 21.38 3.67 -3.43
N GLU A 75 21.78 3.91 -4.67
CA GLU A 75 23.04 4.57 -4.98
C GLU A 75 22.99 6.08 -4.77
N ILE A 76 24.17 6.66 -4.55
CA ILE A 76 24.31 8.11 -4.37
C ILE A 76 24.46 8.74 -5.75
N LEU A 77 23.33 8.99 -6.39
CA LEU A 77 23.23 9.66 -7.68
C LEU A 77 22.73 11.10 -7.49
N HIS A 78 23.15 11.99 -8.38
CA HIS A 78 22.61 13.33 -8.42
C HIS A 78 21.38 13.32 -9.34
N HIS A 79 20.21 13.64 -8.81
CA HIS A 79 18.97 13.81 -9.58
C HIS A 79 18.56 15.28 -9.59
N GLU A 80 18.16 15.80 -10.75
CA GLU A 80 17.54 17.12 -10.83
C GLU A 80 16.13 17.12 -10.22
N VAL A 81 15.40 16.01 -10.39
CA VAL A 81 14.05 15.79 -9.88
C VAL A 81 13.93 14.38 -9.34
N GLY A 82 13.44 14.25 -8.11
CA GLY A 82 13.30 12.99 -7.39
C GLY A 82 14.38 12.80 -6.33
N GLU A 83 14.38 11.64 -5.69
CA GLU A 83 15.27 11.34 -4.58
C GLU A 83 15.66 9.86 -4.54
N ARG A 84 16.81 9.61 -3.93
CA ARG A 84 17.20 8.27 -3.48
C ARG A 84 16.23 7.79 -2.41
N LEU A 85 16.11 6.47 -2.26
CA LEU A 85 15.19 5.82 -1.32
C LEU A 85 13.72 6.21 -1.52
N TYR A 86 13.33 6.65 -2.72
CA TYR A 86 11.99 7.15 -3.03
C TYR A 86 10.84 6.27 -2.48
N LEU A 87 10.97 4.94 -2.59
CA LEU A 87 9.96 4.00 -2.08
C LEU A 87 9.99 3.89 -0.55
N SER A 88 11.17 3.85 0.06
CA SER A 88 11.32 3.72 1.51
C SER A 88 10.88 5.00 2.21
N THR A 89 11.23 6.16 1.64
CA THR A 89 10.74 7.46 2.11
C THR A 89 9.22 7.53 1.96
N ALA A 90 8.64 7.13 0.83
CA ALA A 90 7.19 7.08 0.67
C ALA A 90 6.51 6.22 1.74
N VAL A 91 7.00 5.00 2.00
CA VAL A 91 6.44 4.14 3.05
C VAL A 91 6.54 4.82 4.42
N LEU A 92 7.71 5.37 4.76
CA LEU A 92 7.93 6.01 6.06
C LEU A 92 7.07 7.25 6.27
N THR A 93 6.91 8.11 5.25
CA THR A 93 6.13 9.35 5.39
C THR A 93 4.64 9.10 5.34
N GLU A 94 4.20 8.11 4.56
CA GLU A 94 2.78 7.85 4.31
C GLU A 94 2.17 6.79 5.23
N THR A 95 2.95 6.20 6.16
CA THR A 95 2.45 5.19 7.11
C THR A 95 1.16 5.63 7.83
N PRO A 96 1.04 6.85 8.39
CA PRO A 96 -0.21 7.28 9.02
C PRO A 96 -1.40 7.28 8.05
N ARG A 97 -1.17 7.74 6.81
CA ARG A 97 -2.20 7.82 5.78
C ARG A 97 -2.64 6.43 5.29
N VAL A 98 -1.71 5.49 5.20
CA VAL A 98 -2.00 4.07 4.91
C VAL A 98 -2.97 3.50 5.95
N PHE A 99 -2.72 3.73 7.25
CA PHE A 99 -3.62 3.28 8.31
C PHE A 99 -5.01 3.94 8.23
N GLU A 100 -5.08 5.23 7.93
CA GLU A 100 -6.36 5.93 7.72
C GLU A 100 -7.17 5.31 6.57
N ILE A 101 -6.52 5.00 5.45
CA ILE A 101 -7.17 4.37 4.29
C ILE A 101 -7.67 2.97 4.67
N LEU A 102 -6.83 2.15 5.31
CA LEU A 102 -7.21 0.81 5.77
C LEU A 102 -8.41 0.85 6.72
N ALA A 103 -8.35 1.69 7.75
CA ALA A 103 -9.43 1.84 8.72
C ALA A 103 -10.73 2.31 8.06
N SER A 104 -10.63 3.25 7.10
CA SER A 104 -11.80 3.74 6.37
C SER A 104 -12.42 2.66 5.47
N GLU A 105 -11.62 1.87 4.76
CA GLU A 105 -12.15 0.83 3.87
C GLU A 105 -12.71 -0.37 4.66
N ILE A 106 -12.05 -0.77 5.74
CA ILE A 106 -12.56 -1.83 6.63
C ILE A 106 -13.84 -1.35 7.34
N GLY A 107 -13.89 -0.09 7.78
CA GLY A 107 -15.09 0.48 8.41
C GLY A 107 -16.34 0.40 7.52
N LYS A 108 -16.19 0.61 6.21
CA LYS A 108 -17.30 0.47 5.24
C LYS A 108 -17.84 -0.95 5.10
N ALA A 109 -17.06 -1.96 5.49
CA ALA A 109 -17.49 -3.36 5.41
C ALA A 109 -18.34 -3.77 6.62
N ILE A 110 -18.28 -3.02 7.71
CA ILE A 110 -18.95 -3.33 8.98
C ILE A 110 -20.06 -2.35 9.36
N ASP A 111 -20.18 -1.22 8.63
CA ASP A 111 -21.28 -0.25 8.72
C ASP A 111 -22.54 -0.72 7.97
#